data_AF-A0A5E7ZTH1-F1
#
_entry.id   AF-A0A5E7ZTH1-F1
#
_cell.length_a   1.000
_cell.length_b   1.000
_cell.length_c   1.000
_cell.angle_alpha   90.00
_cell.angle_beta   90.00
_cell.angle_gamma   90.00
#
_symmetry.space_group_name_H-M   'P 1'
#
loop_
_entity.id
_entity.type
_entity.pdbx_description
1 polymer ?
#
loop_
_entity_poly.entity_id
_entity_poly.type
_entity_poly.pdbx_seq_one_letter_code
_entity_poly.pdbx_strand_id
1 'polypeptide(L)'
;MGSLSKEQLQAIRDYLARQGMTYKPLQDEMLDHVCCDIEKLLASGQPFDAAWLAITTEIPPKQIQTIQLETMETMNKRESLSKWFAYLSFFLLFAGSVFKLMKFPGAGQMLIGSFIAIALALISGSTFGMIANKEKRGGWLLVAILVGVLLFLASFTFQILHLPGAIELRTMAVVALCLSYSISFFYLRGNENYLLPWLHERYTPAIERFIFILFAAVFVLRMPSLTLGYEDFVSRILLVITIATAGLHFHALAWHTYKTSEKPTLIYSVGLSVSIICFLLPALMGFLSLPVRAGLMVAFWPIAGAIVAVRSQEGNMRVAAFFSIGLITLIHLLSALASSEVLPAALNAFSFNGIVLMILLAVLVVFRKNPFFRMYLLIVVSHYLFMYPWELGLW
;
A
#
# COMPACT_ATOMS: atom_id res chain seq x y z
N MET A 1 37.18 -11.38 26.32
CA MET A 1 35.88 -10.96 26.89
C MET A 1 35.13 -12.23 27.21
N GLY A 2 34.73 -12.44 28.47
CA GLY A 2 33.97 -13.62 28.85
C GLY A 2 32.53 -13.46 28.40
N SER A 3 32.08 -14.27 27.44
CA SER A 3 30.67 -14.29 27.02
C SER A 3 29.80 -14.89 28.13
N LEU A 4 28.66 -14.28 28.40
CA LEU A 4 27.66 -14.84 29.32
C LEU A 4 27.22 -16.25 28.88
N SER A 5 27.02 -17.14 29.85
CA SER A 5 26.48 -18.48 29.57
C SER A 5 25.01 -18.40 29.15
N LYS A 6 24.51 -19.45 28.47
CA LYS A 6 23.09 -19.50 28.06
C LYS A 6 22.15 -19.46 29.26
N GLU A 7 22.55 -20.10 30.36
CA GLU A 7 21.82 -20.13 31.62
C GLU A 7 21.76 -18.75 32.27
N GLN A 8 22.88 -18.00 32.25
CA GLN A 8 22.94 -16.62 32.73
C GLN A 8 22.03 -15.71 31.89
N LEU A 9 22.08 -15.84 30.57
CA LEU A 9 21.24 -15.05 29.67
C LEU A 9 19.75 -15.36 29.85
N GLN A 10 19.39 -16.62 30.10
CA GLN A 10 18.03 -17.01 30.43
C GLN A 10 17.58 -16.44 31.79
N ALA A 11 18.45 -16.46 32.81
CA ALA A 11 18.14 -15.89 34.11
C ALA A 11 17.85 -14.37 34.03
N ILE A 12 18.58 -13.64 33.20
CA ILE A 12 18.34 -12.21 32.94
C ILE A 12 16.99 -12.02 32.24
N ARG A 13 16.68 -12.82 31.22
CA ARG A 13 15.37 -12.78 30.54
C ARG A 13 14.21 -13.04 31.49
N ASP A 14 14.33 -14.06 32.33
CA ASP A 14 13.32 -14.44 33.31
C ASP A 14 13.15 -13.35 34.38
N TYR A 15 14.22 -12.64 34.74
CA TYR A 15 14.14 -11.47 35.60
C TYR A 15 13.35 -10.34 34.94
N LEU A 16 13.70 -9.94 33.71
CA LEU A 16 12.98 -8.88 32.97
C LEU A 16 11.49 -9.22 32.79
N ALA A 17 11.17 -10.48 32.47
CA ALA A 17 9.79 -10.95 32.37
C ALA A 17 9.05 -10.88 33.71
N ARG A 18 9.69 -11.29 34.83
CA ARG A 18 9.14 -11.18 36.19
C ARG A 18 8.91 -9.74 36.64
N GLN A 19 9.70 -8.79 36.13
CA GLN A 19 9.47 -7.35 36.34
C GLN A 19 8.26 -6.82 35.55
N GLY A 20 7.55 -7.65 34.78
CA GLY A 20 6.34 -7.27 34.05
C GLY A 20 6.63 -6.77 32.63
N MET A 21 7.83 -7.00 32.10
CA MET A 21 8.15 -6.65 30.72
C MET A 21 7.51 -7.65 29.76
N THR A 22 6.49 -7.18 29.03
CA THR A 22 5.72 -7.97 28.06
C THR A 22 5.98 -7.54 26.62
N TYR A 23 6.53 -6.34 26.41
CA TYR A 23 6.81 -5.81 25.08
C TYR A 23 8.18 -6.30 24.57
N LYS A 24 8.15 -7.32 23.70
CA LYS A 24 9.34 -8.07 23.26
C LYS A 24 10.48 -7.21 22.68
N PRO A 25 10.23 -6.21 21.80
CA PRO A 25 11.32 -5.37 21.29
C PRO A 25 12.07 -4.61 22.40
N LEU A 26 11.33 -4.06 23.38
CA LEU A 26 11.94 -3.42 24.54
C LEU A 26 12.63 -4.43 25.45
N GLN A 27 12.10 -5.65 25.56
CA GLN A 27 12.74 -6.75 26.28
C GLN A 27 14.10 -7.13 25.70
N ASP A 28 14.20 -7.21 24.38
CA ASP A 28 15.45 -7.53 23.70
C ASP A 28 16.49 -6.39 23.88
N GLU A 29 16.06 -5.11 23.81
CA GLU A 29 16.93 -3.95 24.04
C GLU A 29 17.41 -3.85 25.51
N MET A 30 16.51 -4.06 26.46
CA MET A 30 16.83 -4.06 27.89
C MET A 30 17.72 -5.24 28.27
N LEU A 31 17.51 -6.40 27.65
CA LEU A 31 18.38 -7.56 27.80
C LEU A 31 19.80 -7.24 27.33
N ASP A 32 19.96 -6.63 26.15
CA ASP A 32 21.27 -6.27 25.60
C ASP A 32 22.00 -5.27 26.51
N HIS A 33 21.30 -4.25 27.00
CA HIS A 33 21.85 -3.30 27.96
C HIS A 33 22.31 -3.96 29.27
N VAL A 34 21.46 -4.78 29.89
CA VAL A 34 21.80 -5.48 31.14
C VAL A 34 22.97 -6.45 30.94
N CYS A 35 23.00 -7.18 29.83
CA CYS A 35 24.12 -8.05 29.47
C CYS A 35 25.43 -7.24 29.35
N CYS A 36 25.40 -6.12 28.62
CA CYS A 36 26.57 -5.27 28.42
C CYS A 36 27.13 -4.74 29.75
N ASP A 37 26.27 -4.35 30.70
CA ASP A 37 26.71 -3.84 31.99
C ASP A 37 27.26 -4.93 32.90
N ILE A 38 26.67 -6.14 32.89
CA ILE A 38 27.25 -7.31 33.59
C ILE A 38 28.62 -7.66 32.99
N GLU A 39 28.75 -7.68 31.67
CA GLU A 39 30.02 -7.99 30.99
C GLU A 39 31.14 -7.00 31.34
N LYS A 40 30.82 -5.71 31.55
CA LYS A 40 31.78 -4.71 32.06
C LYS A 40 32.27 -5.05 33.47
N LEU A 41 31.37 -5.47 34.36
CA LEU A 41 31.73 -5.86 35.73
C LEU A 41 32.54 -7.17 35.75
N LEU A 42 32.18 -8.14 34.91
CA LEU A 42 32.97 -9.37 34.72
C LEU A 42 34.38 -9.07 34.20
N ALA A 43 34.51 -8.13 33.24
CA ALA A 43 35.81 -7.69 32.72
C ALA A 43 36.69 -7.02 33.79
N SER A 44 36.09 -6.45 34.84
CA SER A 44 36.79 -5.89 35.99
C SER A 44 37.23 -6.96 37.02
N GLY A 45 36.93 -8.23 36.78
CA GLY A 45 37.29 -9.35 37.66
C GLY A 45 36.22 -9.72 38.69
N GLN A 46 35.02 -9.13 38.63
CA GLN A 46 33.93 -9.51 39.53
C GLN A 46 33.32 -10.85 39.08
N PRO A 47 32.91 -11.73 40.01
CA PRO A 47 32.12 -12.92 39.67
C PRO A 47 30.71 -12.53 39.24
N PHE A 48 30.06 -13.37 38.43
CA PHE A 48 28.73 -13.12 37.87
C PHE A 48 27.68 -12.78 38.94
N ASP A 49 27.64 -13.51 40.06
CA ASP A 49 26.63 -13.29 41.10
C ASP A 49 26.76 -11.91 41.73
N ALA A 50 28.00 -11.42 41.92
CA ALA A 50 28.25 -10.07 42.43
C ALA A 50 27.86 -9.00 41.42
N ALA A 51 28.22 -9.21 40.14
CA ALA A 51 27.84 -8.30 39.05
C ALA A 51 26.30 -8.24 38.87
N TRP A 52 25.64 -9.38 38.93
CA TRP A 52 24.18 -9.50 38.81
C TRP A 52 23.46 -8.81 39.97
N LEU A 53 23.91 -9.03 41.20
CA LEU A 53 23.35 -8.37 42.38
C LEU A 53 23.54 -6.85 42.30
N ALA A 54 24.71 -6.38 41.85
CA ALA A 54 24.97 -4.95 41.67
C ALA A 54 23.97 -4.32 40.68
N ILE A 55 23.84 -4.88 39.48
CA ILE A 55 22.95 -4.35 38.44
C ILE A 55 21.47 -4.42 38.86
N THR A 56 21.03 -5.52 39.46
CA THR A 56 19.62 -5.66 39.88
C THR A 56 19.25 -4.76 41.05
N THR A 57 20.21 -4.40 41.90
CA THR A 57 19.99 -3.44 43.00
C THR A 57 19.96 -2.00 42.49
N GLU A 58 20.66 -1.70 41.39
CA GLU A 58 20.69 -0.38 40.77
C GLU A 58 19.39 -0.04 40.03
N ILE A 59 18.62 -1.03 39.57
CA ILE A 59 17.34 -0.82 38.88
C ILE A 59 16.22 -0.64 39.93
N PRO A 60 15.70 0.59 40.16
CA PRO A 60 14.59 0.81 41.08
C PRO A 60 13.37 -0.06 40.78
N PRO A 61 12.64 -0.48 41.84
CA PRO A 61 11.44 -1.27 41.67
C PRO A 61 10.44 -0.53 40.78
N LYS A 62 9.82 -1.24 39.83
CA LYS A 62 8.88 -0.72 38.82
C LYS A 62 9.47 0.17 37.73
N GLN A 63 10.75 0.53 37.73
CA GLN A 63 11.33 1.37 36.67
C GLN A 63 11.14 0.75 35.29
N ILE A 64 11.35 -0.57 35.18
CA ILE A 64 11.10 -1.35 33.96
C ILE A 64 9.64 -1.21 33.47
N GLN A 65 8.67 -1.26 34.39
CA GLN A 65 7.25 -1.12 34.05
C GLN A 65 6.93 0.30 33.58
N THR A 66 7.51 1.31 34.25
CA THR A 66 7.36 2.72 33.86
C THR A 66 7.92 2.95 32.45
N ILE A 67 9.12 2.46 32.15
CA ILE A 67 9.72 2.57 30.81
C ILE A 67 8.80 1.91 29.77
N GLN A 68 8.27 0.71 30.05
CA GLN A 68 7.35 0.05 29.14
C GLN A 68 6.05 0.85 28.94
N LEU A 69 5.45 1.36 30.02
CA LEU A 69 4.23 2.16 29.96
C LEU A 69 4.44 3.44 29.15
N GLU A 70 5.50 4.19 29.42
CA GLU A 70 5.86 5.42 28.69
C GLU A 70 6.14 5.14 27.21
N THR A 71 6.83 4.03 26.91
CA THR A 71 7.09 3.57 25.54
C THR A 71 5.77 3.24 24.83
N MET A 72 4.91 2.45 25.45
CA MET A 72 3.62 2.06 24.90
C MET A 72 2.67 3.25 24.73
N GLU A 73 2.65 4.19 25.67
CA GLU A 73 1.85 5.41 25.57
C GLU A 73 2.34 6.30 24.42
N THR A 74 3.65 6.48 24.29
CA THR A 74 4.26 7.23 23.19
C THR A 74 3.96 6.59 21.84
N MET A 75 4.00 5.25 21.76
CA MET A 75 3.63 4.50 20.57
C MET A 75 2.15 4.68 20.22
N ASN A 76 1.25 4.48 21.19
CA ASN A 76 -0.18 4.61 21.01
C ASN A 76 -0.59 6.04 20.60
N LYS A 77 0.00 7.06 21.21
CA LYS A 77 -0.30 8.48 20.91
C LYS A 77 0.07 8.84 19.47
N ARG A 78 1.23 8.37 18.99
CA ARG A 78 1.66 8.61 17.60
C ARG A 78 0.80 7.86 16.58
N GLU A 79 0.43 6.61 16.86
CA GLU A 79 -0.53 5.89 16.00
C GLU A 79 -1.90 6.57 15.97
N SER A 80 -2.35 7.11 17.11
CA SER A 80 -3.64 7.80 17.21
C SER A 80 -3.71 9.04 16.31
N LEU A 81 -2.61 9.78 16.15
CA LEU A 81 -2.57 10.97 15.30
C LEU A 81 -2.76 10.64 13.81
N SER A 82 -2.04 9.64 13.30
CA SER A 82 -2.17 9.22 11.90
C SER A 82 -3.59 8.72 11.60
N LYS A 83 -4.18 7.93 12.52
CA LYS A 83 -5.58 7.47 12.42
C LYS A 83 -6.57 8.64 12.39
N TRP A 84 -6.38 9.63 13.27
CA TRP A 84 -7.24 10.81 13.31
C TRP A 84 -7.19 11.62 12.00
N PHE A 85 -5.99 11.88 11.46
CA PHE A 85 -5.86 12.56 10.17
C PHE A 85 -6.46 11.76 9.00
N ALA A 86 -6.36 10.43 9.04
CA ALA A 86 -7.00 9.59 8.04
C ALA A 86 -8.54 9.67 8.11
N TYR A 87 -9.14 9.66 9.29
CA TYR A 87 -10.59 9.84 9.42
C TYR A 87 -11.05 11.23 9.01
N LEU A 88 -10.29 12.26 9.41
CA LEU A 88 -10.57 13.63 9.00
C LEU A 88 -10.50 13.78 7.47
N SER A 89 -9.49 13.17 6.84
CA SER A 89 -9.37 13.26 5.39
C SER A 89 -10.51 12.59 4.66
N PHE A 90 -10.95 11.41 5.11
CA PHE A 90 -12.12 10.74 4.54
C PHE A 90 -13.39 11.57 4.70
N PHE A 91 -13.62 12.14 5.89
CA PHE A 91 -14.76 13.01 6.14
C PHE A 91 -14.76 14.22 5.21
N LEU A 92 -13.63 14.94 5.12
CA LEU A 92 -13.49 16.12 4.27
C LEU A 92 -13.59 15.78 2.77
N LEU A 93 -13.04 14.64 2.35
CA LEU A 93 -13.12 14.18 0.96
C LEU A 93 -14.56 13.87 0.58
N PHE A 94 -15.28 13.11 1.43
CA PHE A 94 -16.69 12.80 1.23
C PHE A 94 -17.54 14.07 1.22
N ALA A 95 -17.43 14.91 2.24
CA ALA A 95 -18.22 16.13 2.36
C ALA A 95 -17.91 17.13 1.23
N GLY A 96 -16.64 17.32 0.88
CA GLY A 96 -16.22 18.15 -0.25
C GLY A 96 -16.76 17.65 -1.59
N SER A 97 -16.84 16.33 -1.76
CA SER A 97 -17.45 15.70 -2.94
C SER A 97 -18.94 15.93 -3.03
N VAL A 98 -19.67 15.74 -1.93
CA VAL A 98 -21.11 16.04 -1.84
C VAL A 98 -21.36 17.52 -2.12
N PHE A 99 -20.57 18.43 -1.53
CA PHE A 99 -20.69 19.87 -1.77
C PHE A 99 -20.44 20.22 -3.23
N LYS A 100 -19.46 19.57 -3.88
CA LYS A 100 -19.19 19.76 -5.32
C LYS A 100 -20.39 19.32 -6.17
N LEU A 101 -21.00 18.16 -5.85
CA LEU A 101 -22.18 17.64 -6.54
C LEU A 101 -23.39 18.58 -6.37
N MET A 102 -23.61 19.10 -5.17
CA MET A 102 -24.70 20.03 -4.86
C MET A 102 -24.40 21.48 -5.26
N LYS A 103 -23.22 21.75 -5.83
CA LYS A 103 -22.73 23.10 -6.19
C LYS A 103 -22.67 24.07 -5.00
N PHE A 104 -22.46 23.56 -3.79
CA PHE A 104 -22.33 24.40 -2.59
C PHE A 104 -20.96 25.10 -2.53
N PRO A 105 -20.92 26.34 -1.98
CA PRO A 105 -19.65 27.02 -1.72
C PRO A 105 -18.83 26.22 -0.69
N GLY A 106 -17.50 26.30 -0.77
CA GLY A 106 -16.61 25.60 0.16
C GLY A 106 -16.10 24.24 -0.32
N ALA A 107 -16.66 23.67 -1.39
CA ALA A 107 -16.28 22.34 -1.90
C ALA A 107 -14.77 22.21 -2.17
N GLY A 108 -14.17 23.22 -2.81
CA GLY A 108 -12.74 23.24 -3.13
C GLY A 108 -11.86 23.23 -1.87
N GLN A 109 -12.19 24.06 -0.89
CA GLN A 109 -11.48 24.14 0.39
C GLN A 109 -11.52 22.81 1.16
N MET A 110 -12.68 22.15 1.17
CA MET A 110 -12.83 20.83 1.81
C MET A 110 -11.98 19.76 1.10
N LEU A 111 -11.98 19.75 -0.24
CA LEU A 111 -11.16 18.83 -1.02
C LEU A 111 -9.65 19.07 -0.79
N ILE A 112 -9.19 20.32 -0.80
CA ILE A 112 -7.80 20.65 -0.45
C ILE A 112 -7.47 20.18 0.97
N GLY A 113 -8.32 20.49 1.93
CA GLY A 113 -8.16 20.08 3.33
C GLY A 113 -8.07 18.56 3.47
N SER A 114 -8.83 17.82 2.66
CA SER A 114 -8.76 16.36 2.61
C SER A 114 -7.39 15.86 2.15
N PHE A 115 -6.81 16.44 1.08
CA PHE A 115 -5.48 16.04 0.61
C PHE A 115 -4.37 16.41 1.59
N ILE A 116 -4.47 17.58 2.25
CA ILE A 116 -3.55 17.97 3.31
C ILE A 116 -3.64 16.97 4.47
N ALA A 117 -4.85 16.59 4.90
CA ALA A 117 -5.04 15.61 5.94
C ALA A 117 -4.50 14.21 5.54
N ILE A 118 -4.66 13.78 4.27
CA ILE A 118 -4.01 12.56 3.74
C ILE A 118 -2.50 12.68 3.85
N ALA A 119 -1.91 13.79 3.39
CA ALA A 119 -0.47 14.00 3.45
C ALA A 119 0.06 13.94 4.89
N LEU A 120 -0.62 14.58 5.84
CA LEU A 120 -0.28 14.52 7.26
C LEU A 120 -0.43 13.12 7.85
N ALA A 121 -1.48 12.38 7.48
CA ALA A 121 -1.66 10.99 7.88
C ALA A 121 -0.50 10.11 7.39
N LEU A 122 -0.07 10.29 6.13
CA LEU A 122 1.04 9.55 5.53
C LEU A 122 2.39 9.91 6.16
N ILE A 123 2.67 11.19 6.38
CA ILE A 123 3.92 11.66 7.01
C ILE A 123 3.98 11.15 8.45
N SER A 124 2.93 11.35 9.24
CA SER A 124 2.89 10.89 10.65
C SER A 124 3.00 9.37 10.76
N GLY A 125 2.29 8.62 9.92
CA GLY A 125 2.37 7.15 9.89
C GLY A 125 3.74 6.63 9.47
N SER A 126 4.33 7.22 8.43
CA SER A 126 5.64 6.78 7.92
C SER A 126 6.78 7.15 8.85
N THR A 127 6.77 8.36 9.43
CA THR A 127 7.76 8.78 10.43
C THR A 127 7.68 7.92 11.68
N PHE A 128 6.46 7.59 12.14
CA PHE A 128 6.28 6.63 13.22
C PHE A 128 6.86 5.26 12.87
N GLY A 129 6.53 4.73 11.68
CA GLY A 129 7.06 3.44 11.21
C GLY A 129 8.59 3.41 11.18
N MET A 130 9.25 4.50 10.75
CA MET A 130 10.71 4.61 10.77
C MET A 130 11.30 4.71 12.18
N ILE A 131 10.69 5.49 13.07
CA ILE A 131 11.18 5.67 14.44
C ILE A 131 10.98 4.40 15.28
N ALA A 132 9.87 3.68 15.06
CA ALA A 132 9.56 2.45 15.77
C ALA A 132 10.44 1.27 15.34
N ASN A 133 11.09 1.36 14.18
CA ASN A 133 11.88 0.28 13.59
C ASN A 133 13.24 0.82 13.10
N LYS A 134 13.94 1.56 13.97
CA LYS A 134 15.25 2.17 13.64
C LYS A 134 16.31 1.14 13.24
N GLU A 135 16.16 -0.10 13.69
CA GLU A 135 17.03 -1.22 13.35
C GLU A 135 16.87 -1.70 11.91
N LYS A 136 15.74 -1.37 11.26
CA LYS A 136 15.48 -1.77 9.87
C LYS A 136 16.13 -0.79 8.88
N ARG A 137 16.76 -1.35 7.85
CA ARG A 137 17.35 -0.54 6.76
C ARG A 137 16.26 -0.09 5.78
N GLY A 138 16.55 0.97 5.03
CA GLY A 138 15.69 1.47 3.95
C GLY A 138 14.74 2.61 4.32
N GLY A 139 14.97 3.31 5.43
CA GLY A 139 14.18 4.51 5.78
C GLY A 139 14.21 5.60 4.69
N TRP A 140 15.39 5.88 4.11
CA TRP A 140 15.52 6.85 3.01
C TRP A 140 14.68 6.50 1.78
N LEU A 141 14.52 5.22 1.50
CA LEU A 141 13.75 4.71 0.39
C LEU A 141 12.25 4.88 0.65
N LEU A 142 11.81 4.64 1.88
CA LEU A 142 10.44 4.96 2.31
C LEU A 142 10.16 6.46 2.14
N VAL A 143 11.13 7.32 2.49
CA VAL A 143 11.03 8.77 2.27
C VAL A 143 10.91 9.10 0.78
N ALA A 144 11.69 8.46 -0.09
CA ALA A 144 11.61 8.68 -1.54
C ALA A 144 10.24 8.30 -2.13
N ILE A 145 9.69 7.14 -1.71
CA ILE A 145 8.32 6.71 -2.08
C ILE A 145 7.30 7.72 -1.54
N LEU A 146 7.44 8.15 -0.28
CA LEU A 146 6.54 9.12 0.34
C LEU A 146 6.54 10.45 -0.41
N VAL A 147 7.71 10.96 -0.80
CA VAL A 147 7.83 12.17 -1.64
C VAL A 147 7.11 11.99 -2.97
N GLY A 148 7.29 10.85 -3.64
CA GLY A 148 6.56 10.54 -4.87
C GLY A 148 5.04 10.56 -4.70
N VAL A 149 4.52 9.95 -3.62
CA VAL A 149 3.09 9.96 -3.31
C VAL A 149 2.58 11.38 -2.98
N LEU A 150 3.35 12.17 -2.23
CA LEU A 150 2.97 13.54 -1.90
C LEU A 150 2.94 14.46 -3.14
N LEU A 151 3.91 14.33 -4.04
CA LEU A 151 3.90 15.02 -5.33
C LEU A 151 2.68 14.61 -6.17
N PHE A 152 2.30 13.34 -6.10
CA PHE A 152 1.13 12.82 -6.80
C PHE A 152 -0.18 13.44 -6.26
N LEU A 153 -0.35 13.51 -4.94
CA LEU A 153 -1.49 14.16 -4.30
C LEU A 153 -1.54 15.67 -4.59
N ALA A 154 -0.36 16.33 -4.60
CA ALA A 154 -0.24 17.74 -4.95
C ALA A 154 -0.66 18.00 -6.40
N SER A 155 -0.26 17.15 -7.34
CA SER A 155 -0.70 17.23 -8.75
C SER A 155 -2.22 17.19 -8.89
N PHE A 156 -2.91 16.29 -8.18
CA PHE A 156 -4.38 16.27 -8.21
C PHE A 156 -4.97 17.53 -7.61
N THR A 157 -4.43 17.99 -6.48
CA THR A 157 -4.89 19.24 -5.86
C THR A 157 -4.78 20.41 -6.84
N PHE A 158 -3.66 20.51 -7.56
CA PHE A 158 -3.47 21.53 -8.60
C PHE A 158 -4.47 21.38 -9.73
N GLN A 159 -4.76 20.15 -10.16
CA GLN A 159 -5.78 19.88 -11.17
C GLN A 159 -7.19 20.29 -10.70
N ILE A 160 -7.58 19.97 -9.44
CA ILE A 160 -8.88 20.37 -8.88
C ILE A 160 -9.02 21.89 -8.87
N LEU A 161 -7.92 22.59 -8.54
CA LEU A 161 -7.88 24.04 -8.44
C LEU A 161 -7.61 24.75 -9.76
N HIS A 162 -7.44 24.01 -10.86
CA HIS A 162 -7.05 24.55 -12.16
C HIS A 162 -5.75 25.38 -12.11
N LEU A 163 -4.82 25.03 -11.22
CA LEU A 163 -3.53 25.69 -11.11
C LEU A 163 -2.55 25.19 -12.19
N PRO A 164 -1.68 26.06 -12.73
CA PRO A 164 -0.63 25.64 -13.65
C PRO A 164 0.37 24.72 -12.94
N GLY A 165 1.02 23.82 -13.68
CA GLY A 165 2.00 22.89 -13.10
C GLY A 165 1.44 21.50 -12.71
N ALA A 166 0.13 21.27 -12.87
CA ALA A 166 -0.50 20.01 -12.46
C ALA A 166 0.09 18.80 -13.22
N ILE A 167 0.38 18.95 -14.51
CA ILE A 167 0.88 17.88 -15.38
C ILE A 167 2.36 17.59 -15.06
N GLU A 168 3.15 18.64 -14.85
CA GLU A 168 4.56 18.60 -14.52
C GLU A 168 4.76 17.92 -13.16
N LEU A 169 4.00 18.31 -12.13
CA LEU A 169 3.99 17.66 -10.82
C LEU A 169 3.64 16.18 -10.91
N ARG A 170 2.66 15.82 -11.76
CA ARG A 170 2.27 14.43 -11.97
C ARG A 170 3.39 13.60 -12.57
N THR A 171 4.04 14.17 -13.57
CA THR A 171 5.12 13.51 -14.29
C THR A 171 6.29 13.27 -13.35
N MET A 172 6.68 14.30 -12.59
CA MET A 172 7.71 14.17 -11.55
C MET A 172 7.33 13.12 -10.51
N ALA A 173 6.07 13.09 -10.07
CA ALA A 173 5.59 12.08 -9.13
C ALA A 173 5.71 10.65 -9.68
N VAL A 174 5.25 10.40 -10.92
CA VAL A 174 5.33 9.08 -11.55
C VAL A 174 6.79 8.67 -11.76
N VAL A 175 7.65 9.57 -12.24
CA VAL A 175 9.09 9.30 -12.40
C VAL A 175 9.73 8.98 -11.05
N ALA A 176 9.46 9.78 -10.02
CA ALA A 176 9.97 9.56 -8.67
C ALA A 176 9.52 8.21 -8.09
N LEU A 177 8.26 7.82 -8.28
CA LEU A 177 7.73 6.53 -7.85
C LEU A 177 8.38 5.39 -8.63
N CYS A 178 8.42 5.44 -9.96
CA CYS A 178 9.05 4.43 -10.80
C CYS A 178 10.52 4.20 -10.41
N LEU A 179 11.29 5.29 -10.22
CA LEU A 179 12.68 5.21 -9.79
C LEU A 179 12.80 4.65 -8.36
N SER A 180 12.04 5.18 -7.42
CA SER A 180 12.07 4.73 -6.01
C SER A 180 11.74 3.24 -5.91
N TYR A 181 10.72 2.77 -6.62
CA TYR A 181 10.37 1.36 -6.62
C TYR A 181 11.39 0.48 -7.35
N SER A 182 11.96 0.95 -8.46
CA SER A 182 13.03 0.21 -9.15
C SER A 182 14.26 0.05 -8.25
N ILE A 183 14.66 1.14 -7.59
CA ILE A 183 15.77 1.14 -6.63
C ILE A 183 15.42 0.24 -5.43
N SER A 184 14.20 0.35 -4.90
CA SER A 184 13.70 -0.56 -3.87
C SER A 184 13.90 -1.99 -4.31
N PHE A 185 13.39 -2.35 -5.47
CA PHE A 185 13.45 -3.71 -5.97
C PHE A 185 14.87 -4.27 -6.03
N PHE A 186 15.81 -3.54 -6.63
CA PHE A 186 17.19 -3.99 -6.76
C PHE A 186 17.94 -4.02 -5.43
N TYR A 187 17.70 -3.03 -4.56
CA TYR A 187 18.32 -2.95 -3.24
C TYR A 187 17.76 -4.04 -2.29
N LEU A 188 16.47 -4.35 -2.40
CA LEU A 188 15.78 -5.35 -1.60
C LEU A 188 16.21 -6.79 -1.92
N ARG A 189 16.74 -7.06 -3.13
CA ARG A 189 17.05 -8.42 -3.63
C ARG A 189 18.02 -9.22 -2.74
N GLY A 190 18.83 -8.57 -1.91
CA GLY A 190 19.89 -9.23 -1.13
C GLY A 190 19.84 -9.04 0.38
N ASN A 191 18.79 -8.43 0.95
CA ASN A 191 18.79 -8.14 2.39
C ASN A 191 17.39 -8.36 2.98
N GLU A 192 17.33 -9.06 4.11
CA GLU A 192 16.06 -9.53 4.70
C GLU A 192 15.44 -8.54 5.68
N ASN A 193 16.22 -7.55 6.13
CA ASN A 193 15.89 -6.62 7.21
C ASN A 193 15.37 -5.26 6.72
N TYR A 194 14.51 -5.28 5.71
CA TYR A 194 13.94 -4.05 5.17
C TYR A 194 12.63 -3.64 5.81
N LEU A 195 12.52 -2.34 6.01
CA LEU A 195 11.37 -1.71 6.64
C LEU A 195 10.09 -1.86 5.79
N LEU A 196 10.16 -1.66 4.48
CA LEU A 196 8.97 -1.59 3.62
C LEU A 196 8.20 -2.93 3.53
N PRO A 197 8.83 -4.09 3.23
CA PRO A 197 8.13 -5.37 3.24
C PRO A 197 7.57 -5.72 4.63
N TRP A 198 8.32 -5.39 5.69
CA TRP A 198 7.89 -5.66 7.07
C TRP A 198 6.65 -4.83 7.45
N LEU A 199 6.64 -3.53 7.15
CA LEU A 199 5.47 -2.67 7.37
C LEU A 199 4.27 -3.20 6.59
N HIS A 200 4.48 -3.57 5.34
CA HIS A 200 3.42 -4.10 4.49
C HIS A 200 2.82 -5.39 5.06
N GLU A 201 3.64 -6.35 5.46
CA GLU A 201 3.20 -7.61 6.06
C GLU A 201 2.39 -7.38 7.34
N ARG A 202 2.87 -6.47 8.20
CA ARG A 202 2.19 -6.11 9.46
C ARG A 202 0.81 -5.48 9.23
N TYR A 203 0.67 -4.63 8.21
CA TYR A 203 -0.54 -3.83 7.98
C TYR A 203 -1.43 -4.34 6.84
N THR A 204 -1.08 -5.45 6.19
CA THR A 204 -1.79 -6.00 5.03
C THR A 204 -3.31 -6.08 5.22
N PRO A 205 -3.87 -6.67 6.29
CA PRO A 205 -5.31 -6.79 6.46
C PRO A 205 -6.03 -5.44 6.62
N ALA A 206 -5.35 -4.42 7.13
CA ALA A 206 -5.90 -3.07 7.25
C ALA A 206 -5.90 -2.35 5.90
N ILE A 207 -4.80 -2.48 5.14
CA ILE A 207 -4.66 -1.92 3.79
C ILE A 207 -5.74 -2.47 2.87
N GLU A 208 -5.97 -3.79 2.88
CA GLU A 208 -7.02 -4.39 2.04
C GLU A 208 -8.41 -3.83 2.36
N ARG A 209 -8.78 -3.79 3.64
CA ARG A 209 -10.07 -3.23 4.08
C ARG A 209 -10.23 -1.78 3.63
N PHE A 210 -9.17 -0.98 3.76
CA PHE A 210 -9.16 0.40 3.29
C PHE A 210 -9.41 0.50 1.78
N ILE A 211 -8.72 -0.30 0.96
CA ILE A 211 -8.88 -0.25 -0.50
C ILE A 211 -10.30 -0.70 -0.90
N PHE A 212 -10.87 -1.70 -0.22
CA PHE A 212 -12.26 -2.11 -0.46
C PHE A 212 -13.28 -1.04 -0.08
N ILE A 213 -13.08 -0.34 1.05
CA ILE A 213 -13.93 0.80 1.44
C ILE A 213 -13.84 1.91 0.39
N LEU A 214 -12.61 2.22 -0.06
CA LEU A 214 -12.38 3.22 -1.10
C LEU A 214 -13.05 2.83 -2.42
N PHE A 215 -12.92 1.57 -2.83
CA PHE A 215 -13.57 1.04 -4.02
C PHE A 215 -15.10 1.06 -3.91
N ALA A 216 -15.66 0.73 -2.75
CA ALA A 216 -17.11 0.83 -2.53
C ALA A 216 -17.59 2.28 -2.66
N ALA A 217 -16.86 3.26 -2.11
CA ALA A 217 -17.17 4.67 -2.26
C ALA A 217 -17.10 5.12 -3.73
N VAL A 218 -16.06 4.70 -4.45
CA VAL A 218 -15.93 4.89 -5.90
C VAL A 218 -17.14 4.33 -6.64
N PHE A 219 -17.53 3.09 -6.33
CA PHE A 219 -18.62 2.42 -7.02
C PHE A 219 -19.95 3.15 -6.81
N VAL A 220 -20.22 3.57 -5.56
CA VAL A 220 -21.43 4.34 -5.22
C VAL A 220 -21.47 5.69 -5.93
N LEU A 221 -20.34 6.38 -6.09
CA LEU A 221 -20.28 7.67 -6.80
C LEU A 221 -20.34 7.49 -8.32
N ARG A 222 -19.68 6.43 -8.84
CA ARG A 222 -19.55 6.19 -10.27
C ARG A 222 -20.84 5.68 -10.89
N MET A 223 -21.54 4.75 -10.25
CA MET A 223 -22.72 4.12 -10.86
C MET A 223 -23.82 5.13 -11.24
N PRO A 224 -24.20 6.10 -10.39
CA PRO A 224 -25.15 7.14 -10.77
C PRO A 224 -24.62 8.03 -11.90
N SER A 225 -23.32 8.35 -11.91
CA SER A 225 -22.69 9.14 -12.98
C SER A 225 -22.83 8.47 -14.34
N LEU A 226 -22.73 7.14 -14.39
CA LEU A 226 -22.90 6.36 -15.61
C LEU A 226 -24.36 6.33 -16.08
N THR A 227 -25.31 6.27 -15.14
CA THR A 227 -26.75 6.22 -15.48
C THR A 227 -27.34 7.58 -15.81
N LEU A 228 -26.84 8.65 -15.18
CA LEU A 228 -27.39 10.01 -15.29
C LEU A 228 -26.58 10.90 -16.24
N GLY A 229 -25.43 10.42 -16.75
CA GLY A 229 -24.62 11.13 -17.74
C GLY A 229 -23.90 12.37 -17.19
N TYR A 230 -23.64 12.47 -15.88
CA TYR A 230 -22.88 13.58 -15.33
C TYR A 230 -21.39 13.28 -15.22
N GLU A 231 -20.57 14.30 -15.47
CA GLU A 231 -19.13 14.28 -15.26
C GLU A 231 -18.79 14.17 -13.76
N ASP A 232 -18.46 12.97 -13.30
CA ASP A 232 -18.00 12.76 -11.93
C ASP A 232 -16.48 12.80 -11.83
N PHE A 233 -15.94 14.01 -11.68
CA PHE A 233 -14.52 14.23 -11.44
C PHE A 233 -14.00 13.56 -10.17
N VAL A 234 -14.83 13.50 -9.11
CA VAL A 234 -14.44 12.93 -7.83
C VAL A 234 -14.22 11.43 -7.96
N SER A 235 -15.18 10.67 -8.53
CA SER A 235 -14.98 9.23 -8.68
C SER A 235 -13.79 8.90 -9.59
N ARG A 236 -13.49 9.72 -10.61
CA ARG A 236 -12.27 9.57 -11.41
C ARG A 236 -11.00 9.69 -10.56
N ILE A 237 -10.91 10.68 -9.67
CA ILE A 237 -9.77 10.80 -8.74
C ILE A 237 -9.70 9.62 -7.80
N LEU A 238 -10.81 9.26 -7.17
CA LEU A 238 -10.87 8.13 -6.24
C LEU A 238 -10.52 6.81 -6.93
N LEU A 239 -10.89 6.63 -8.20
CA LEU A 239 -10.50 5.49 -9.04
C LEU A 239 -8.99 5.45 -9.24
N VAL A 240 -8.35 6.58 -9.57
CA VAL A 240 -6.89 6.61 -9.71
C VAL A 240 -6.20 6.27 -8.38
N ILE A 241 -6.69 6.81 -7.26
CA ILE A 241 -6.16 6.47 -5.94
C ILE A 241 -6.37 4.98 -5.63
N THR A 242 -7.54 4.42 -5.97
CA THR A 242 -7.85 2.99 -5.77
C THR A 242 -6.93 2.11 -6.61
N ILE A 243 -6.75 2.43 -7.90
CA ILE A 243 -5.84 1.71 -8.79
C ILE A 243 -4.40 1.77 -8.27
N ALA A 244 -3.93 2.97 -7.90
CA ALA A 244 -2.58 3.15 -7.40
C ALA A 244 -2.37 2.35 -6.10
N THR A 245 -3.25 2.52 -5.11
CA THR A 245 -3.13 1.83 -3.81
C THR A 245 -3.27 0.31 -3.92
N ALA A 246 -4.22 -0.19 -4.73
CA ALA A 246 -4.36 -1.61 -5.00
C ALA A 246 -3.16 -2.18 -5.77
N GLY A 247 -2.61 -1.42 -6.73
CA GLY A 247 -1.39 -1.77 -7.46
C GLY A 247 -0.16 -1.86 -6.57
N LEU A 248 0.01 -0.90 -5.65
CA LEU A 248 1.07 -0.94 -4.64
C LEU A 248 0.91 -2.13 -3.70
N HIS A 249 -0.32 -2.42 -3.25
CA HIS A 249 -0.60 -3.58 -2.40
C HIS A 249 -0.31 -4.89 -3.13
N PHE A 250 -0.74 -5.01 -4.39
CA PHE A 250 -0.46 -6.15 -5.26
C PHE A 250 1.05 -6.36 -5.44
N HIS A 251 1.80 -5.29 -5.71
CA HIS A 251 3.25 -5.36 -5.85
C HIS A 251 3.92 -5.88 -4.58
N ALA A 252 3.53 -5.36 -3.42
CA ALA A 252 4.13 -5.77 -2.17
C ALA A 252 3.79 -7.23 -1.78
N LEU A 253 2.57 -7.70 -2.09
CA LEU A 253 2.23 -9.12 -2.01
C LEU A 253 3.12 -9.95 -2.96
N ALA A 254 3.26 -9.51 -4.21
CA ALA A 254 4.07 -10.16 -5.24
C ALA A 254 5.55 -10.25 -4.84
N TRP A 255 6.07 -9.19 -4.21
CA TRP A 255 7.39 -9.18 -3.60
C TRP A 255 7.53 -10.20 -2.47
N HIS A 256 6.57 -10.28 -1.54
CA HIS A 256 6.61 -11.25 -0.45
C HIS A 256 6.70 -12.68 -0.99
N THR A 257 5.91 -13.00 -2.02
CA THR A 257 5.96 -14.32 -2.67
C THR A 257 7.30 -14.57 -3.37
N TYR A 258 7.86 -13.55 -4.03
CA TYR A 258 9.20 -13.61 -4.61
C TYR A 258 10.26 -13.92 -3.55
N LYS A 259 10.19 -13.28 -2.37
CA LYS A 259 11.12 -13.51 -1.26
C LYS A 259 11.04 -14.93 -0.71
N THR A 260 9.84 -15.49 -0.58
CA THR A 260 9.64 -16.87 -0.07
C THR A 260 10.01 -17.98 -1.05
N SER A 261 10.39 -17.63 -2.29
CA SER A 261 10.71 -18.61 -3.32
C SER A 261 12.16 -19.11 -3.22
N GLU A 262 12.37 -20.43 -3.24
CA GLU A 262 13.71 -21.04 -3.22
C GLU A 262 14.65 -20.58 -4.36
N LYS A 263 14.11 -20.28 -5.55
CA LYS A 263 14.90 -19.82 -6.71
C LYS A 263 14.27 -18.61 -7.42
N PRO A 264 14.56 -17.38 -6.99
CA PRO A 264 14.08 -16.19 -7.70
C PRO A 264 14.75 -16.08 -9.08
N THR A 265 13.97 -16.19 -10.16
CA THR A 265 14.47 -15.97 -11.53
C THR A 265 14.40 -14.49 -11.92
N LEU A 266 15.32 -14.04 -12.79
CA LEU A 266 15.36 -12.68 -13.32
C LEU A 266 14.03 -12.28 -14.00
N ILE A 267 13.33 -13.24 -14.62
CA ILE A 267 12.05 -13.01 -15.28
C ILE A 267 11.01 -12.51 -14.28
N TYR A 268 10.95 -13.07 -13.06
CA TYR A 268 10.05 -12.59 -12.01
C TYR A 268 10.41 -11.18 -11.57
N SER A 269 11.71 -10.91 -11.45
CA SER A 269 12.22 -9.60 -11.07
C SER A 269 11.77 -8.52 -12.07
N VAL A 270 11.94 -8.79 -13.36
CA VAL A 270 11.51 -7.89 -14.43
C VAL A 270 9.99 -7.74 -14.43
N GLY A 271 9.25 -8.85 -14.32
CA GLY A 271 7.78 -8.81 -14.27
C GLY A 271 7.23 -7.98 -13.11
N LEU A 272 7.89 -8.03 -11.95
CA LEU A 272 7.50 -7.26 -10.77
C LEU A 272 7.71 -5.75 -10.99
N SER A 273 8.86 -5.36 -11.54
CA SER A 273 9.15 -3.95 -11.87
C SER A 273 8.20 -3.41 -12.94
N VAL A 274 7.93 -4.22 -13.97
CA VAL A 274 6.98 -3.86 -15.04
C VAL A 274 5.57 -3.67 -14.47
N SER A 275 5.12 -4.49 -13.53
CA SER A 275 3.78 -4.37 -12.94
C SER A 275 3.54 -3.00 -12.28
N ILE A 276 4.55 -2.41 -11.63
CA ILE A 276 4.44 -1.07 -11.02
C ILE A 276 4.20 -0.01 -12.06
N ILE A 277 4.96 -0.04 -13.15
CA ILE A 277 4.84 0.93 -14.23
C ILE A 277 3.41 0.89 -14.79
N CYS A 278 2.83 -0.30 -14.88
CA CYS A 278 1.46 -0.51 -15.37
C CYS A 278 0.42 0.13 -14.45
N PHE A 279 0.57 0.03 -13.14
CA PHE A 279 -0.35 0.66 -12.19
C PHE A 279 -0.27 2.18 -12.18
N LEU A 280 0.85 2.74 -12.65
CA LEU A 280 1.06 4.18 -12.81
C LEU A 280 0.65 4.69 -14.21
N LEU A 281 0.28 3.82 -15.17
CA LEU A 281 -0.25 4.26 -16.47
C LEU A 281 -1.50 5.15 -16.40
N PRO A 282 -2.53 4.88 -15.57
CA PRO A 282 -3.66 5.79 -15.45
C PRO A 282 -3.26 7.14 -14.85
N ALA A 283 -2.16 7.22 -14.09
CA ALA A 283 -1.62 8.50 -13.63
C ALA A 283 -1.07 9.34 -14.79
N LEU A 284 -0.58 8.73 -15.87
CA LEU A 284 -0.03 9.42 -17.04
C LEU A 284 -1.12 9.96 -18.00
N MET A 285 -2.34 10.22 -17.53
CA MET A 285 -3.35 10.91 -18.34
C MET A 285 -2.78 12.26 -18.82
N GLY A 286 -2.72 12.45 -20.14
CA GLY A 286 -2.16 13.65 -20.77
C GLY A 286 -0.98 13.36 -21.70
N PHE A 287 -0.19 12.32 -21.43
CA PHE A 287 0.94 11.92 -22.28
C PHE A 287 0.64 10.74 -23.19
N LEU A 288 -0.18 9.81 -22.71
CA LEU A 288 -0.56 8.62 -23.46
C LEU A 288 -2.03 8.73 -23.86
N SER A 289 -2.29 8.50 -25.15
CA SER A 289 -3.66 8.39 -25.66
C SER A 289 -4.37 7.20 -24.99
N LEU A 290 -5.71 7.25 -24.97
CA LEU A 290 -6.51 6.15 -24.41
C LEU A 290 -6.17 4.79 -25.06
N PRO A 291 -6.05 4.67 -26.40
CA PRO A 291 -5.74 3.39 -27.04
C PRO A 291 -4.37 2.83 -26.64
N VAL A 292 -3.36 3.70 -26.51
CA VAL A 292 -2.01 3.28 -26.09
C VAL A 292 -2.04 2.74 -24.66
N ARG A 293 -2.76 3.42 -23.75
CA ARG A 293 -2.91 2.96 -22.36
C ARG A 293 -3.64 1.62 -22.30
N ALA A 294 -4.74 1.47 -23.04
CA ALA A 294 -5.48 0.23 -23.12
C ALA A 294 -4.62 -0.91 -23.68
N GLY A 295 -3.87 -0.66 -24.76
CA GLY A 295 -2.97 -1.65 -25.36
C GLY A 295 -1.86 -2.11 -24.42
N LEU A 296 -1.21 -1.17 -23.71
CA LEU A 296 -0.22 -1.51 -22.69
C LEU A 296 -0.86 -2.37 -21.59
N MET A 297 -2.04 -1.99 -21.10
CA MET A 297 -2.76 -2.77 -20.10
C MET A 297 -3.07 -4.19 -20.57
N VAL A 298 -3.63 -4.35 -21.77
CA VAL A 298 -3.95 -5.66 -22.38
C VAL A 298 -2.70 -6.53 -22.47
N ALA A 299 -1.53 -5.95 -22.77
CA ALA A 299 -0.27 -6.69 -22.84
C ALA A 299 0.25 -7.12 -21.45
N PHE A 300 0.09 -6.28 -20.42
CA PHE A 300 0.71 -6.51 -19.11
C PHE A 300 -0.15 -7.30 -18.12
N TRP A 301 -1.47 -7.16 -18.17
CA TRP A 301 -2.39 -7.91 -17.31
C TRP A 301 -2.22 -9.44 -17.38
N PRO A 302 -1.99 -10.05 -18.57
CA PRO A 302 -1.64 -11.47 -18.69
C PRO A 302 -0.34 -11.83 -17.97
N ILE A 303 0.68 -10.97 -18.05
CA ILE A 303 1.99 -11.23 -17.45
C ILE A 303 1.89 -11.20 -15.93
N ALA A 304 1.28 -10.13 -15.38
CA ALA A 304 1.03 -10.03 -13.94
C ALA A 304 0.15 -11.19 -13.44
N GLY A 305 -0.87 -11.53 -14.21
CA GLY A 305 -1.74 -12.67 -13.94
C GLY A 305 -0.98 -14.01 -13.93
N ALA A 306 -0.16 -14.28 -14.95
CA ALA A 306 0.60 -15.51 -15.05
C ALA A 306 1.54 -15.70 -13.85
N ILE A 307 2.16 -14.61 -13.37
CA ILE A 307 2.97 -14.60 -12.15
C ILE A 307 2.13 -15.06 -10.94
N VAL A 308 0.91 -14.54 -10.79
CA VAL A 308 -0.02 -14.95 -9.71
C VAL A 308 -0.43 -16.41 -9.85
N ALA A 309 -0.80 -16.84 -11.06
CA ALA A 309 -1.30 -18.18 -11.34
C ALA A 309 -0.25 -19.27 -11.07
N VAL A 310 1.01 -19.04 -11.46
CA VAL A 310 2.12 -19.99 -11.21
C VAL A 310 2.36 -20.21 -9.71
N ARG A 311 2.09 -19.20 -8.88
CA ARG A 311 2.41 -19.21 -7.44
C ARG A 311 1.25 -19.57 -6.52
N SER A 312 0.03 -19.62 -7.03
CA SER A 312 -1.08 -20.15 -6.26
C SER A 312 -0.78 -21.61 -5.90
N GLN A 313 -0.69 -21.94 -4.61
CA GLN A 313 -0.29 -23.29 -4.16
C GLN A 313 -1.40 -24.33 -4.38
N GLU A 314 -2.66 -23.89 -4.49
CA GLU A 314 -3.81 -24.76 -4.68
C GLU A 314 -4.09 -24.98 -6.17
N GLY A 315 -4.08 -26.24 -6.62
CA GLY A 315 -4.30 -26.59 -8.04
C GLY A 315 -5.58 -26.00 -8.64
N ASN A 316 -6.69 -26.01 -7.89
CA ASN A 316 -7.96 -25.42 -8.33
C ASN A 316 -7.88 -23.90 -8.49
N MET A 317 -7.14 -23.21 -7.61
CA MET A 317 -6.95 -21.77 -7.71
C MET A 317 -6.04 -21.39 -8.88
N ARG A 318 -5.11 -22.26 -9.31
CA ARG A 318 -4.29 -22.01 -10.51
C ARG A 318 -5.15 -21.94 -11.76
N VAL A 319 -6.01 -22.95 -11.96
CA VAL A 319 -6.90 -23.02 -13.13
C VAL A 319 -7.85 -21.82 -13.15
N ALA A 320 -8.44 -21.50 -12.00
CA ALA A 320 -9.36 -20.39 -11.87
C ALA A 320 -8.67 -19.03 -12.10
N ALA A 321 -7.40 -18.89 -11.69
CA ALA A 321 -6.59 -17.71 -11.99
C ALA A 321 -6.31 -17.59 -13.49
N PHE A 322 -5.83 -18.64 -14.15
CA PHE A 322 -5.59 -18.64 -15.61
C PHE A 322 -6.84 -18.30 -16.41
N PHE A 323 -7.98 -18.91 -16.06
CA PHE A 323 -9.26 -18.63 -16.70
C PHE A 323 -9.64 -17.15 -16.58
N SER A 324 -9.54 -16.60 -15.36
CA SER A 324 -9.91 -15.21 -15.12
C SER A 324 -8.97 -14.22 -15.80
N ILE A 325 -7.67 -14.54 -15.90
CA ILE A 325 -6.71 -13.72 -16.64
C ILE A 325 -7.09 -13.69 -18.12
N GLY A 326 -7.35 -14.86 -18.73
CA GLY A 326 -7.80 -14.94 -20.11
C GLY A 326 -9.10 -14.17 -20.35
N LEU A 327 -10.06 -14.31 -19.43
CA LEU A 327 -11.33 -13.58 -19.46
C LEU A 327 -11.12 -12.06 -19.39
N ILE A 328 -10.26 -11.58 -18.50
CA ILE A 328 -9.97 -10.16 -18.31
C ILE A 328 -9.27 -9.58 -19.54
N THR A 329 -8.30 -10.29 -20.10
CA THR A 329 -7.62 -9.90 -21.34
C THR A 329 -8.60 -9.82 -22.50
N LEU A 330 -9.50 -10.81 -22.62
CA LEU A 330 -10.55 -10.82 -23.63
C LEU A 330 -11.49 -9.62 -23.46
N ILE A 331 -11.93 -9.33 -22.24
CA ILE A 331 -12.78 -8.17 -21.93
C ILE A 331 -12.11 -6.85 -22.36
N HIS A 332 -10.83 -6.66 -22.02
CA HIS A 332 -10.13 -5.43 -22.39
C HIS A 332 -9.86 -5.35 -23.89
N LEU A 333 -9.58 -6.47 -24.55
CA LEU A 333 -9.44 -6.53 -26.00
C LEU A 333 -10.75 -6.18 -26.70
N LEU A 334 -11.87 -6.75 -26.27
CA LEU A 334 -13.20 -6.43 -26.80
C LEU A 334 -13.54 -4.96 -26.58
N SER A 335 -13.24 -4.43 -25.38
CA SER A 335 -13.43 -3.00 -25.09
C SER A 335 -12.56 -2.11 -25.97
N ALA A 336 -11.31 -2.50 -26.24
CA ALA A 336 -10.42 -1.75 -27.11
C ALA A 336 -10.91 -1.79 -28.57
N LEU A 337 -11.34 -2.95 -29.07
CA LEU A 337 -11.91 -3.10 -30.43
C LEU A 337 -13.23 -2.33 -30.59
N ALA A 338 -14.03 -2.28 -29.53
CA ALA A 338 -15.27 -1.50 -29.49
C ALA A 338 -14.96 0.01 -29.58
N SER A 339 -13.90 0.46 -28.91
CA SER A 339 -13.46 1.86 -28.97
C SER A 339 -12.80 2.26 -30.30
N SER A 340 -12.35 1.31 -31.11
CA SER A 340 -11.70 1.59 -32.40
C SER A 340 -12.67 1.62 -33.58
N GLU A 341 -13.98 1.70 -33.33
CA GLU A 341 -15.06 1.65 -34.35
C GLU A 341 -15.07 0.36 -35.20
N VAL A 342 -14.30 -0.67 -34.81
CA VAL A 342 -14.21 -1.94 -35.54
C VAL A 342 -15.43 -2.82 -35.28
N LEU A 343 -16.02 -2.71 -34.08
CA LEU A 343 -17.24 -3.43 -33.71
C LEU A 343 -18.48 -2.55 -33.92
N PRO A 344 -19.65 -3.14 -34.22
CA PRO A 344 -20.90 -2.40 -34.36
C PRO A 344 -21.25 -1.60 -33.11
N ALA A 345 -21.76 -0.37 -33.27
CA ALA A 345 -22.18 0.52 -32.18
C ALA A 345 -23.18 -0.12 -31.20
N ALA A 346 -23.92 -1.16 -31.62
CA ALA A 346 -24.79 -1.93 -30.74
C ALA A 346 -24.05 -2.64 -29.58
N LEU A 347 -22.76 -2.95 -29.74
CA LEU A 347 -21.91 -3.51 -28.66
C LEU A 347 -21.35 -2.42 -27.72
N ASN A 348 -21.44 -1.14 -28.08
CA ASN A 348 -21.15 -0.01 -27.19
C ASN A 348 -22.27 0.28 -26.19
N ALA A 349 -23.37 -0.49 -26.27
CA ALA A 349 -24.50 -0.33 -25.38
C ALA A 349 -24.14 -0.58 -23.90
N PHE A 350 -24.77 0.22 -23.04
CA PHE A 350 -24.75 0.10 -21.58
C PHE A 350 -24.96 -1.35 -21.08
N SER A 351 -25.75 -2.16 -21.81
CA SER A 351 -26.03 -3.56 -21.48
C SER A 351 -24.78 -4.46 -21.54
N PHE A 352 -23.92 -4.32 -22.56
CA PHE A 352 -22.69 -5.12 -22.66
C PHE A 352 -21.75 -4.81 -21.49
N ASN A 353 -21.54 -3.51 -21.22
CA ASN A 353 -20.63 -3.07 -20.17
C ASN A 353 -21.16 -3.39 -18.77
N GLY A 354 -22.49 -3.33 -18.57
CA GLY A 354 -23.14 -3.77 -17.34
C GLY A 354 -22.91 -5.26 -17.07
N ILE A 355 -23.05 -6.12 -18.09
CA ILE A 355 -22.80 -7.57 -17.96
C ILE A 355 -21.32 -7.82 -17.63
N VAL A 356 -20.40 -7.16 -18.32
CA VAL A 356 -18.96 -7.28 -18.05
C VAL A 356 -18.63 -6.88 -16.61
N LEU A 357 -19.16 -5.75 -16.15
CA LEU A 357 -18.95 -5.28 -14.77
C LEU A 357 -19.51 -6.29 -13.75
N MET A 358 -20.70 -6.84 -13.99
CA MET A 358 -21.31 -7.85 -13.13
C MET A 358 -20.47 -9.13 -13.07
N ILE A 359 -19.90 -9.57 -14.20
CA ILE A 359 -18.98 -10.71 -14.25
C ILE A 359 -17.74 -10.40 -13.42
N LEU A 360 -17.10 -9.25 -13.62
CA LEU A 360 -15.90 -8.86 -12.87
C LEU A 360 -16.15 -8.79 -11.36
N LEU A 361 -17.30 -8.25 -10.93
CA LEU A 361 -17.70 -8.20 -9.52
C LEU A 361 -18.01 -9.60 -8.96
N ALA A 362 -18.66 -10.48 -9.74
CA ALA A 362 -18.90 -11.85 -9.32
C ALA A 362 -17.59 -12.62 -9.11
N VAL A 363 -16.62 -12.46 -10.04
CA VAL A 363 -15.28 -13.03 -9.90
C VAL A 363 -14.60 -12.46 -8.63
N LEU A 364 -14.72 -11.16 -8.33
CA LEU A 364 -14.18 -10.57 -7.10
C LEU A 364 -14.72 -11.22 -5.82
N VAL A 365 -16.01 -11.57 -5.79
CA VAL A 365 -16.66 -12.27 -4.67
C VAL A 365 -16.17 -13.72 -4.54
N VAL A 366 -16.05 -14.44 -5.67
CA VAL A 366 -15.62 -15.85 -5.70
C VAL A 366 -14.22 -16.01 -5.08
N PHE A 367 -13.31 -15.09 -5.39
CA PHE A 367 -11.92 -15.17 -4.95
C PHE A 367 -11.63 -14.44 -3.63
N ARG A 368 -12.64 -14.24 -2.77
CA ARG A 368 -12.51 -13.49 -1.50
C ARG A 368 -11.41 -13.99 -0.55
N LYS A 369 -10.97 -15.24 -0.69
CA LYS A 369 -9.95 -15.89 0.17
C LYS A 369 -8.51 -15.60 -0.26
N ASN A 370 -8.28 -15.22 -1.51
CA ASN A 370 -6.92 -15.04 -2.04
C ASN A 370 -6.59 -13.53 -2.12
N PRO A 371 -5.70 -12.99 -1.25
CA PRO A 371 -5.40 -11.56 -1.20
C PRO A 371 -4.81 -11.02 -2.51
N PHE A 372 -3.91 -11.79 -3.14
CA PHE A 372 -3.33 -11.45 -4.43
C PHE A 372 -4.37 -11.27 -5.51
N PHE A 373 -5.25 -12.27 -5.63
CA PHE A 373 -6.23 -12.30 -6.69
C PHE A 373 -7.27 -11.19 -6.50
N ARG A 374 -7.68 -10.94 -5.24
CA ARG A 374 -8.53 -9.80 -4.90
C ARG A 374 -7.94 -8.48 -5.37
N MET A 375 -6.67 -8.20 -5.08
CA MET A 375 -6.06 -6.95 -5.51
C MET A 375 -5.95 -6.84 -7.02
N TYR A 376 -5.53 -7.92 -7.67
CA TYR A 376 -5.48 -7.98 -9.13
C TYR A 376 -6.84 -7.62 -9.75
N LEU A 377 -7.91 -8.31 -9.32
CA LEU A 377 -9.26 -8.04 -9.79
C LEU A 377 -9.72 -6.63 -9.44
N LEU A 378 -9.42 -6.14 -8.25
CA LEU A 378 -9.82 -4.81 -7.81
C LEU A 378 -9.20 -3.72 -8.69
N ILE A 379 -7.92 -3.89 -9.05
CA ILE A 379 -7.27 -2.98 -9.99
C ILE A 379 -7.93 -3.10 -11.36
N VAL A 380 -8.20 -4.31 -11.85
CA VAL A 380 -8.86 -4.55 -13.14
C VAL A 380 -10.25 -3.91 -13.19
N VAL A 381 -11.09 -4.12 -12.18
CA VAL A 381 -12.45 -3.54 -12.12
C VAL A 381 -12.37 -2.02 -12.01
N SER A 382 -11.46 -1.49 -11.19
CA SER A 382 -11.26 -0.05 -11.07
C SER A 382 -10.78 0.53 -12.40
N HIS A 383 -9.86 -0.13 -13.09
CA HIS A 383 -9.41 0.28 -14.41
C HIS A 383 -10.56 0.30 -15.42
N TYR A 384 -11.37 -0.75 -15.43
CA TYR A 384 -12.52 -0.84 -16.29
C TYR A 384 -13.51 0.32 -16.05
N LEU A 385 -13.86 0.58 -14.79
CA LEU A 385 -14.71 1.72 -14.39
C LEU A 385 -14.11 3.09 -14.73
N PHE A 386 -12.78 3.18 -14.77
CA PHE A 386 -12.04 4.39 -15.11
C PHE A 386 -11.99 4.66 -16.61
N MET A 387 -11.86 3.61 -17.42
CA MET A 387 -11.80 3.71 -18.88
C MET A 387 -13.19 3.91 -19.51
N TYR A 388 -14.26 3.56 -18.80
CA TYR A 388 -15.65 3.84 -19.18
C TYR A 388 -16.00 5.31 -18.83
N PRO A 389 -16.63 6.18 -19.67
CA PRO A 389 -17.49 5.92 -20.85
C PRO A 389 -17.05 6.70 -22.12
N TRP A 390 -17.43 6.27 -23.34
CA TRP A 390 -17.03 7.00 -24.57
C TRP A 390 -18.13 7.55 -25.49
N GLU A 391 -19.43 7.31 -25.27
CA GLU A 391 -20.41 7.64 -26.34
C GLU A 391 -21.59 8.57 -26.00
N LEU A 392 -21.59 9.28 -24.87
CA LEU A 392 -22.63 10.31 -24.65
C LEU A 392 -22.24 11.74 -25.05
N GLY A 393 -21.10 11.94 -25.75
CA GLY A 393 -20.87 13.17 -26.51
C GLY A 393 -20.95 14.48 -25.72
N LEU A 394 -20.47 14.51 -24.48
CA LEU A 394 -20.35 15.73 -23.67
C LEU A 394 -18.87 16.04 -23.45
N TRP A 395 -18.23 16.60 -24.48
CA TRP A 395 -17.02 17.40 -24.39
C TRP A 395 -17.30 18.77 -25.00
#